data_AF-A0AAD3SV52-F1
#
_entry.id   AF-A0AAD3SV52-F1
#
_cell.length_a   1.000
_cell.length_b   1.000
_cell.length_c   1.000
_cell.angle_alpha   90.00
_cell.angle_beta   90.00
_cell.angle_gamma   90.00
#
_symmetry.space_group_name_H-M   'P 1'
#
loop_
_entity.id
_entity.type
_entity.pdbx_description
1 polymer ?
#
loop_
_entity_poly.entity_id
_entity_poly.type
_entity_poly.pdbx_seq_one_letter_code
_entity_poly.pdbx_strand_id
1 'polypeptide(L)'
;MMAAGGVARTRPFFNDLPAALTADQMFVEAWRKVVPNIDPPKTPLPFIQTRPTVLSSIPSKHTNNFYLPCSSKLAGKEVNTVIEPVTSRQMAILPGHVGAIAELKPGVLTVHEGKDMA
;
A
#
# COMPACT_ATOMS: atom_id res chain seq x y z
N MET A 1 22.97 -0.89 -43.61
CA MET A 1 23.48 -1.08 -42.23
C MET A 1 22.35 -0.72 -41.29
N MET A 2 21.63 -1.72 -40.75
CA MET A 2 20.51 -1.49 -39.81
C MET A 2 21.06 -1.52 -38.38
N ALA A 3 20.82 -0.46 -37.60
CA ALA A 3 21.12 -0.42 -36.18
C ALA A 3 19.87 -0.86 -35.40
N ALA A 4 19.98 -1.97 -34.67
CA ALA A 4 18.93 -2.49 -33.81
C ALA A 4 18.80 -1.61 -32.55
N GLY A 5 17.66 -0.94 -32.40
CA GLY A 5 17.32 -0.21 -31.18
C GLY A 5 16.99 -1.19 -30.06
N GLY A 6 17.85 -1.27 -29.05
CA GLY A 6 17.63 -2.09 -27.86
C GLY A 6 16.39 -1.62 -27.10
N VAL A 7 15.40 -2.49 -26.96
CA VAL A 7 14.23 -2.26 -26.11
C VAL A 7 14.71 -2.16 -24.66
N ALA A 8 14.75 -0.95 -24.12
CA ALA A 8 15.01 -0.71 -22.70
C ALA A 8 13.85 -1.30 -21.89
N ARG A 9 14.09 -2.45 -21.27
CA ARG A 9 13.13 -3.09 -20.37
C ARG A 9 13.10 -2.30 -19.07
N THR A 10 12.17 -1.36 -18.95
CA THR A 10 11.95 -0.62 -17.71
C THR A 10 11.47 -1.59 -16.64
N ARG A 11 12.16 -1.61 -15.50
CA ARG A 11 11.68 -2.33 -14.32
C ARG A 11 10.50 -1.54 -13.76
N PRO A 12 9.32 -2.15 -13.57
CA PRO A 12 8.19 -1.48 -12.96
C PRO A 12 8.55 -1.03 -11.55
N PHE A 13 8.10 0.16 -11.17
CA PHE A 13 8.24 0.64 -9.80
C PHE A 13 7.36 -0.21 -8.88
N PHE A 14 7.65 -0.21 -7.58
CA PHE A 14 6.84 -0.91 -6.57
C PHE A 14 5.34 -0.52 -6.60
N ASN A 15 5.02 0.64 -7.17
CA ASN A 15 3.64 1.13 -7.33
C ASN A 15 2.95 0.69 -8.64
N ASP A 16 3.67 0.10 -9.59
CA ASP A 16 3.11 -0.39 -10.87
C ASP A 16 2.58 -1.82 -10.70
N LEU A 17 1.54 -1.99 -9.87
CA LEU A 17 0.81 -3.24 -9.76
C LEU A 17 -0.36 -3.26 -10.74
N PRO A 18 -0.61 -4.37 -11.45
CA PRO A 18 -1.77 -4.51 -12.33
C PRO A 18 -3.05 -4.31 -11.53
N ALA A 19 -4.03 -3.64 -12.15
CA ALA A 19 -5.29 -3.29 -11.51
C ALA A 19 -6.01 -4.54 -10.96
N ALA A 20 -6.44 -4.48 -9.71
CA ALA A 20 -7.08 -5.59 -8.98
C ALA A 20 -8.26 -6.22 -9.74
N LEU A 21 -9.02 -5.40 -10.49
CA LEU A 21 -10.15 -5.83 -11.32
C LEU A 21 -9.77 -6.85 -12.41
N THR A 22 -8.56 -6.76 -12.96
CA THR A 22 -8.10 -7.66 -14.02
C THR A 22 -7.77 -9.06 -13.49
N ALA A 23 -7.23 -9.15 -12.26
CA ALA A 23 -6.87 -10.43 -11.66
C ALA A 23 -8.10 -11.26 -11.26
N ASP A 24 -9.16 -10.62 -10.74
CA ASP A 24 -10.39 -11.30 -10.34
C ASP A 24 -11.13 -11.92 -11.54
N GLN A 25 -11.18 -11.21 -12.67
CA GLN A 25 -11.85 -11.71 -13.88
C GLN A 25 -11.17 -12.97 -14.43
N MET A 26 -9.84 -12.96 -14.50
CA MET A 26 -9.07 -14.13 -14.95
C MET A 26 -9.31 -15.35 -14.04
N PHE A 27 -9.40 -15.13 -12.73
CA PHE A 27 -9.71 -16.20 -11.77
C PHE A 27 -11.12 -16.77 -11.99
N VAL A 28 -12.13 -15.91 -12.14
CA VAL A 28 -13.52 -16.34 -12.35
C VAL A 28 -13.67 -17.14 -13.65
N GLU A 29 -13.04 -16.70 -14.73
CA GLU A 29 -13.04 -17.44 -16.01
C GLU A 29 -12.38 -18.82 -15.89
N ALA A 30 -11.24 -18.90 -15.19
CA ALA A 30 -10.57 -20.17 -14.94
C ALA A 30 -11.41 -21.10 -14.05
N TRP A 31 -12.05 -20.56 -13.01
CA TRP A 31 -12.92 -21.32 -12.10
C TRP A 31 -14.09 -21.95 -12.84
N ARG A 32 -14.80 -21.18 -13.68
CA ARG A 32 -15.97 -21.69 -14.43
C ARG A 32 -15.62 -22.79 -15.43
N LYS A 33 -14.38 -22.83 -15.93
CA LYS A 33 -13.90 -23.93 -16.79
C LYS A 33 -13.72 -25.24 -16.02
N VAL A 34 -13.31 -25.17 -14.76
CA VAL A 34 -13.00 -26.36 -13.94
C VAL A 34 -14.20 -26.82 -13.12
N VAL A 35 -14.99 -25.87 -12.60
CA VAL A 35 -16.13 -26.12 -11.71
C VAL A 35 -17.33 -25.26 -12.14
N PRO A 36 -18.12 -25.70 -13.15
CA PRO A 36 -19.23 -24.91 -13.66
C PRO A 36 -20.41 -24.83 -12.67
N ASN A 37 -20.59 -25.85 -11.82
CA ASN A 37 -21.78 -26.00 -10.97
C ASN A 37 -21.68 -25.28 -9.61
N ILE A 38 -20.54 -24.67 -9.29
CA ILE A 38 -20.32 -23.97 -8.01
C ILE A 38 -19.90 -22.54 -8.32
N ASP A 39 -20.51 -21.58 -7.63
CA ASP A 39 -20.13 -20.17 -7.76
C ASP A 39 -18.69 -19.94 -7.28
N PRO A 40 -17.94 -19.07 -7.98
CA PRO A 40 -16.56 -18.80 -7.62
C PRO A 40 -16.48 -18.19 -6.22
N PRO A 41 -15.48 -18.57 -5.42
CA PRO A 41 -15.28 -17.99 -4.11
C PRO A 41 -14.99 -16.49 -4.23
N LYS A 42 -15.41 -15.74 -3.22
CA LYS A 42 -15.11 -14.30 -3.13
C LYS A 42 -13.62 -14.12 -2.83
N THR A 43 -12.94 -13.29 -3.62
CA THR A 43 -11.56 -12.86 -3.38
C THR A 43 -11.55 -11.67 -2.42
N PRO A 44 -10.42 -11.39 -1.75
CA PRO A 44 -10.30 -10.21 -0.89
C PRO A 44 -10.17 -8.89 -1.68
N LEU A 45 -9.86 -8.96 -2.98
CA LEU A 45 -9.57 -7.79 -3.82
C LEU A 45 -10.72 -6.77 -3.90
N PRO A 46 -12.01 -7.16 -4.01
CA PRO A 46 -13.13 -6.21 -4.00
C PRO A 46 -13.32 -5.49 -2.66
N PHE A 47 -12.78 -6.04 -1.57
CA PHE A 47 -12.90 -5.48 -0.22
C PHE A 47 -11.71 -4.61 0.19
N ILE A 48 -10.62 -4.63 -0.60
CA ILE A 48 -9.41 -3.86 -0.34
C ILE A 48 -9.37 -2.68 -1.31
N GLN A 49 -9.41 -1.45 -0.77
CA GLN A 49 -9.17 -0.27 -1.59
C GLN A 49 -7.71 -0.26 -2.07
N THR A 50 -7.50 -0.09 -3.37
CA THR A 50 -6.16 0.00 -3.94
C THR A 50 -5.46 1.26 -3.43
N ARG A 51 -4.13 1.18 -3.30
CA ARG A 51 -3.30 2.34 -2.95
C ARG A 51 -3.58 3.47 -3.96
N PRO A 52 -3.92 4.69 -3.52
CA PRO A 52 -4.07 5.82 -4.42
C PRO A 52 -2.78 6.08 -5.21
N THR A 53 -2.91 6.46 -6.47
CA THR A 53 -1.77 6.86 -7.31
C THR A 53 -0.98 7.97 -6.61
N VAL A 54 0.31 7.75 -6.40
CA VAL A 54 1.18 8.71 -5.72
C VAL A 54 1.24 9.98 -6.55
N LEU A 55 0.84 11.12 -5.97
CA LEU A 55 0.94 12.42 -6.61
C LEU A 55 2.42 12.76 -6.86
N SER A 56 2.71 13.40 -7.99
CA SER A 56 4.08 13.81 -8.36
C SER A 56 4.68 14.89 -7.44
N SER A 57 3.87 15.47 -6.53
CA SER A 57 4.27 16.51 -5.59
C SER A 57 4.24 15.98 -4.16
N ILE A 58 5.20 16.39 -3.34
CA ILE A 58 5.30 15.98 -1.93
C ILE A 58 4.11 16.57 -1.15
N PRO A 59 3.24 15.74 -0.56
CA PRO A 59 2.11 16.22 0.22
C PRO A 59 2.58 16.83 1.55
N SER A 60 1.81 17.76 2.11
CA SER A 60 2.12 18.42 3.39
C SER A 60 1.81 17.56 4.63
N LYS A 61 0.97 16.54 4.48
CA LYS A 61 0.62 15.55 5.51
C LYS A 61 0.62 14.15 4.89
N HIS A 62 0.73 13.11 5.72
CA HIS A 62 0.61 11.72 5.28
C HIS A 62 -0.61 11.05 5.91
N THR A 63 -1.29 10.19 5.15
CA THR A 63 -2.41 9.38 5.67
C THR A 63 -1.86 8.15 6.35
N ASN A 64 -2.29 7.89 7.58
CA ASN A 64 -1.88 6.70 8.31
C ASN A 64 -3.06 5.77 8.60
N ASN A 65 -2.80 4.46 8.48
CA ASN A 65 -3.75 3.40 8.74
C ASN A 65 -3.16 2.38 9.71
N PHE A 66 -3.56 2.47 10.98
CA PHE A 66 -3.23 1.50 12.03
C PHE A 66 -4.33 0.47 12.20
N TYR A 67 -4.01 -0.75 11.79
CA TYR A 67 -4.87 -1.92 11.90
C TYR A 67 -4.42 -2.84 13.04
N LEU A 68 -5.39 -3.34 13.77
CA LEU A 68 -5.29 -4.47 14.69
C LEU A 68 -6.10 -5.64 14.12
N PRO A 69 -5.85 -6.89 14.57
CA PRO A 69 -6.47 -8.09 14.00
C PRO A 69 -8.00 -8.07 13.83
N CYS A 70 -8.74 -7.25 14.61
CA CYS A 70 -10.20 -7.11 14.49
C CYS A 70 -10.71 -5.66 14.55
N SER A 71 -9.83 -4.65 14.53
CA SER A 71 -10.24 -3.25 14.63
C SER A 71 -9.22 -2.32 14.00
N SER A 72 -9.64 -1.17 13.48
CA SER A 72 -8.73 -0.08 13.17
C SER A 72 -8.72 0.91 14.33
N LYS A 73 -7.53 1.39 14.72
CA LYS A 73 -7.41 2.45 15.75
C LYS A 73 -7.33 3.82 15.12
N LEU A 74 -6.71 3.93 13.95
CA LEU A 74 -6.65 5.15 13.15
C LEU A 74 -6.70 4.72 11.69
N ALA A 75 -7.78 5.06 10.97
CA ALA A 75 -7.92 4.78 9.55
C ALA A 75 -8.26 6.08 8.83
N GLY A 76 -7.53 6.39 7.76
CA GLY A 76 -7.77 7.58 6.94
C GLY A 76 -7.40 8.92 7.60
N LYS A 77 -6.63 8.91 8.70
CA LYS A 77 -6.27 10.14 9.41
C LYS A 77 -5.00 10.76 8.85
N GLU A 78 -5.04 12.06 8.57
CA GLU A 78 -3.87 12.84 8.14
C GLU A 78 -3.01 13.25 9.34
N VAL A 79 -1.73 12.88 9.30
CA VAL A 79 -0.76 13.11 10.37
C VAL A 79 0.47 13.79 9.79
N ASN A 80 1.16 14.58 10.62
CA ASN A 80 2.40 15.24 10.22
C ASN A 80 3.59 14.30 10.40
N THR A 81 3.74 13.74 11.61
CA THR A 81 4.89 12.87 11.95
C THR A 81 4.43 11.64 12.71
N VAL A 82 5.01 10.49 12.40
CA VAL A 82 4.83 9.25 13.16
C VAL A 82 6.20 8.73 13.54
N ILE A 83 6.37 8.35 14.81
CA ILE A 83 7.59 7.71 15.30
C ILE A 83 7.27 6.25 15.61
N GLU A 84 7.90 5.35 14.85
CA GLU A 84 7.69 3.91 14.93
C GLU A 84 8.89 3.22 15.60
N PRO A 85 8.64 2.26 16.51
CA PRO A 85 9.69 1.45 17.12
C PRO A 85 10.10 0.32 16.16
N VAL A 86 11.00 0.59 15.22
CA VAL A 86 11.48 -0.43 14.26
C VAL A 86 12.58 -1.30 14.90
N THR A 87 12.70 -2.55 14.46
CA THR A 87 13.70 -3.51 14.96
C THR A 87 15.13 -2.96 14.94
N SER A 88 15.47 -2.14 13.94
CA SER A 88 16.80 -1.52 13.84
C SER A 88 16.97 -0.35 14.83
N ARG A 89 16.09 0.65 14.79
CA ARG A 89 16.05 1.87 15.64
C ARG A 89 14.66 2.51 15.61
N GLN A 90 14.46 3.59 16.37
CA GLN A 90 13.29 4.46 16.18
C GLN A 90 13.34 5.10 14.79
N MET A 91 12.22 5.07 14.08
CA MET A 91 12.09 5.61 12.72
C MET A 91 11.01 6.69 12.71
N ALA A 92 11.35 7.88 12.22
CA ALA A 92 10.39 8.97 12.04
C ALA A 92 9.93 9.00 10.58
N ILE A 93 8.62 8.93 10.37
CA ILE A 93 7.98 9.02 9.05
C ILE A 93 7.46 10.45 8.88
N LEU A 94 7.96 11.12 7.85
CA LEU A 94 7.57 12.46 7.44
C LEU A 94 6.86 12.42 6.09
N PRO A 95 6.11 13.46 5.71
CA PRO A 95 5.49 13.54 4.39
C PRO A 95 6.55 13.46 3.28
N GLY A 96 6.31 12.63 2.25
CA GLY A 96 7.27 12.37 1.17
C GLY A 96 8.33 11.30 1.47
N HIS A 97 8.19 10.55 2.56
CA HIS A 97 9.12 9.45 2.86
C HIS A 97 9.12 8.38 1.76
N VAL A 98 10.28 7.76 1.54
CA VAL A 98 10.44 6.65 0.59
C VAL A 98 9.60 5.45 1.03
N GLY A 99 9.05 4.70 0.07
CA GLY A 99 8.33 3.47 0.37
C GLY A 99 9.23 2.48 1.10
N ALA A 100 8.88 2.16 2.35
CA ALA A 100 9.64 1.26 3.22
C ALA A 100 8.73 0.21 3.85
N ILE A 101 9.29 -0.98 4.07
CA ILE A 101 8.66 -2.07 4.84
C ILE A 101 9.58 -2.32 6.03
N ALA A 102 9.02 -2.31 7.23
CA ALA A 102 9.78 -2.41 8.47
C ALA A 102 9.08 -3.34 9.46
N GLU A 103 9.87 -4.12 10.21
CA GLU A 103 9.39 -4.88 11.35
C GLU A 103 9.39 -4.01 12.61
N LEU A 104 8.27 -4.04 13.34
CA LEU A 104 8.12 -3.28 14.58
C LEU A 104 8.50 -4.13 15.79
N LYS A 105 9.25 -3.54 16.72
CA LYS A 105 9.46 -4.07 18.06
C LYS A 105 8.28 -3.70 18.97
N PRO A 106 8.00 -4.51 20.01
CA PRO A 106 7.10 -4.08 21.08
C PRO A 106 7.58 -2.74 21.65
N GLY A 107 6.69 -1.77 21.72
CA GLY A 107 7.04 -0.42 22.13
C GLY A 107 5.88 0.56 21.97
N VAL A 108 6.18 1.84 22.19
CA VAL A 108 5.22 2.93 22.02
C VAL A 108 5.39 3.50 20.62
N LEU A 109 4.27 3.66 19.93
CA LEU A 109 4.19 4.39 18.67
C LEU A 109 3.62 5.78 18.95
N THR A 110 4.31 6.83 18.50
CA THR A 110 3.91 8.22 18.77
C THR A 110 3.40 8.86 17.49
N VAL A 111 2.18 9.42 17.53
CA VAL A 111 1.50 10.06 16.40
C VAL A 111 1.37 11.56 16.67
N HIS A 112 1.94 12.38 15.80
CA HIS A 112 1.91 13.85 15.93
C HIS A 112 0.90 14.41 14.92
N GLU A 113 -0.31 14.67 15.40
CA GLU A 113 -1.32 15.47 14.72
C GLU A 113 -1.00 16.94 15.02
N GLY A 114 -0.71 17.77 14.01
CA GLY A 114 -0.11 19.10 14.20
C GLY A 114 -0.98 20.15 14.92
N LYS A 115 -1.30 19.95 16.20
CA LYS A 115 -1.82 20.97 17.11
C LYS A 115 -1.47 20.62 18.57
N ASP A 116 -0.35 21.14 19.03
CA ASP A 116 -0.04 21.39 20.45
C ASP A 116 1.04 22.48 20.51
N MET A 117 0.62 23.73 20.35
CA MET A 117 1.28 24.96 20.82
C MET A 117 0.20 26.06 20.89
N ALA A 118 -0.61 26.00 21.94
CA ALA A 118 -1.26 27.13 22.60
C ALA A 118 -1.75 26.65 23.98
#